data_AF-A0A9W8JX66-F1
#
_entry.id   AF-A0A9W8JX66-F1
#
_cell.length_a   1.000
_cell.length_b   1.000
_cell.length_c   1.000
_cell.angle_alpha   90.00
_cell.angle_beta   90.00
_cell.angle_gamma   90.00
#
_symmetry.space_group_name_H-M   'P 1'
#
loop_
_entity.id
_entity.type
_entity.pdbx_description
1 polymer ?
#
loop_
_entity_poly.entity_id
_entity_poly.type
_entity_poly.pdbx_seq_one_letter_code
_entity_poly.pdbx_strand_id
1 'polypeptide(L)'
;MYGGGAVLGGKSEDALLDNIGISDDSGTDFVVEAYLAGSLERYFADQWGAEGNEADTEAGSPPPPARGWGKGRLKAVWTGIIGMSADFQPWVGRVPKVVSGRKEPDLSLAVVKGLAGGGKKGVDSFAKHRLAPPGEWISAGFTGEGMVHAWLSGKALARMVLGQPSADPEAGDIALPAPFLITEKRVKRANIEETLASFA
;
A
#
# COMPACT_ATOMS: atom_id res chain seq x y z
N MET A 1 -2.03 15.95 1.97
CA MET A 1 -3.30 15.20 2.03
C MET A 1 -3.60 14.93 3.49
N TYR A 2 -4.83 15.22 3.93
CA TYR A 2 -5.29 15.01 5.30
C TYR A 2 -6.55 14.15 5.22
N GLY A 3 -6.66 13.13 6.06
CA GLY A 3 -7.74 12.14 6.02
C GLY A 3 -8.25 11.80 7.42
N GLY A 4 -9.29 10.98 7.48
CA GLY A 4 -9.89 10.57 8.74
C GLY A 4 -11.15 9.70 8.63
N GLY A 5 -11.54 9.28 7.42
CA GLY A 5 -12.79 8.53 7.21
C GLY A 5 -12.85 7.17 7.92
N ALA A 6 -11.73 6.44 7.96
CA ALA A 6 -11.66 5.14 8.62
C ALA A 6 -11.59 5.23 10.16
N VAL A 7 -11.22 6.39 10.71
CA VAL A 7 -11.11 6.61 12.14
C VAL A 7 -11.45 8.08 12.41
N LEU A 8 -12.74 8.40 12.48
CA LEU A 8 -13.20 9.77 12.71
C LEU A 8 -12.54 10.31 14.00
N GLY A 9 -11.71 11.36 13.88
CA GLY A 9 -11.03 11.97 15.01
C GLY A 9 -10.12 11.04 15.83
N GLY A 10 -9.68 9.90 15.26
CA GLY A 10 -8.79 8.95 15.92
C GLY A 10 -9.41 8.09 17.03
N LYS A 11 -10.75 8.02 17.15
CA LYS A 11 -11.39 7.42 18.34
C LYS A 11 -12.65 6.56 18.16
N SER A 12 -13.29 6.48 16.99
CA SER A 12 -14.51 5.67 16.85
C SER A 12 -14.23 4.35 16.13
N GLU A 13 -14.09 3.27 16.90
CA GLU A 13 -14.09 1.88 16.40
C GLU A 13 -15.31 1.61 15.51
N ASP A 14 -16.48 2.14 15.89
CA ASP A 14 -17.71 2.05 15.11
C ASP A 14 -17.55 2.59 13.67
N ALA A 15 -16.86 3.73 13.50
CA ALA A 15 -16.64 4.28 12.16
C ALA A 15 -15.69 3.39 11.33
N LEU A 16 -14.73 2.71 11.96
CA LEU A 16 -13.89 1.75 11.24
C LEU A 16 -14.73 0.54 10.83
N LEU A 17 -15.47 -0.05 11.76
CA LEU A 17 -16.27 -1.25 11.55
C LEU A 17 -17.39 -1.04 10.52
N ASP A 18 -18.04 0.12 10.53
CA ASP A 18 -19.09 0.49 9.56
C ASP A 18 -18.57 0.56 8.12
N ASN A 19 -17.26 0.78 7.93
CA ASN A 19 -16.64 0.85 6.61
C ASN A 19 -16.00 -0.48 6.16
N ILE A 20 -15.95 -1.51 7.02
CA ILE A 20 -15.40 -2.82 6.64
C ILE A 20 -16.36 -3.52 5.67
N GLY A 21 -15.82 -3.93 4.52
CA GLY A 21 -16.58 -4.66 3.49
C GLY A 21 -17.39 -3.75 2.56
N ILE A 22 -17.37 -2.43 2.76
CA ILE A 22 -17.95 -1.47 1.83
C ILE A 22 -16.93 -1.16 0.74
N SER A 23 -17.27 -1.51 -0.50
CA SER A 23 -16.42 -1.26 -1.68
C SER A 23 -16.95 -0.15 -2.58
N ASP A 24 -18.09 0.46 -2.25
CA ASP A 24 -18.62 1.60 -2.98
C ASP A 24 -18.02 2.89 -2.43
N ASP A 25 -17.10 3.48 -3.20
CA ASP A 25 -16.47 4.77 -2.93
C ASP A 25 -16.99 5.88 -3.86
N SER A 26 -18.18 5.71 -4.46
CA SER A 26 -18.75 6.71 -5.35
C SER A 26 -19.28 7.97 -4.64
N GLY A 27 -19.49 7.88 -3.32
CA GLY A 27 -20.02 8.96 -2.49
C GLY A 27 -19.06 9.40 -1.39
N THR A 28 -19.41 10.51 -0.74
CA THR A 28 -18.71 11.06 0.43
C THR A 28 -19.61 11.00 1.67
N ASP A 29 -19.00 11.03 2.85
CA ASP A 29 -19.71 11.08 4.12
C ASP A 29 -19.73 12.52 4.68
N PHE A 30 -20.92 13.02 5.03
CA PHE A 30 -21.10 14.40 5.51
C PHE A 30 -20.33 14.70 6.80
N VAL A 31 -20.27 13.74 7.74
CA VAL A 31 -19.58 13.91 9.02
C VAL A 31 -18.07 13.99 8.80
N VAL A 32 -17.53 13.14 7.93
CA VAL A 32 -16.12 13.17 7.51
C VAL A 32 -15.81 14.46 6.79
N GLU A 33 -16.65 14.92 5.86
CA GLU A 33 -16.47 16.20 5.16
C GLU A 33 -16.44 17.38 6.13
N ALA A 34 -17.40 17.45 7.05
CA ALA A 34 -17.47 18.51 8.05
C ALA A 34 -16.23 18.51 8.95
N TYR A 35 -15.76 17.32 9.36
CA TYR A 35 -14.52 17.15 10.09
C TYR A 35 -13.32 17.68 9.29
N LEU A 36 -13.12 17.23 8.05
CA LEU A 36 -11.99 17.63 7.22
C LEU A 36 -12.00 19.13 6.92
N ALA A 37 -13.18 19.72 6.71
CA ALA A 37 -13.35 21.13 6.44
C ALA A 37 -12.94 22.04 7.62
N GLY A 38 -13.10 21.58 8.87
CA GLY A 38 -12.81 22.37 10.07
C GLY A 38 -11.53 21.98 10.82
N SER A 39 -11.00 20.78 10.61
CA SER A 39 -9.92 20.23 11.45
C SER A 39 -8.65 21.06 11.41
N LEU A 40 -8.16 21.41 10.23
CA LEU A 40 -6.87 22.08 10.11
C LEU A 40 -6.91 23.52 10.66
N GLU A 41 -8.01 24.25 10.43
CA GLU A 41 -8.22 25.56 11.07
C GLU A 41 -8.20 25.44 12.59
N ARG A 42 -8.80 24.38 13.16
CA ARG A 42 -8.76 24.13 14.61
C ARG A 42 -7.36 23.78 15.11
N TYR A 43 -6.62 22.95 14.37
CA TYR A 43 -5.27 22.49 14.76
C TYR A 43 -4.25 23.63 14.77
N PHE A 44 -4.26 24.46 13.73
CA PHE A 44 -3.29 25.54 13.58
C PHE A 44 -3.75 26.86 14.20
N ALA A 45 -5.06 27.02 14.46
CA ALA A 45 -5.65 28.20 15.08
C ALA A 45 -5.13 29.50 14.43
N ASP A 46 -4.56 30.42 15.22
CA ASP A 46 -4.02 31.70 14.73
C ASP A 46 -2.83 31.54 13.77
N GLN A 47 -2.25 30.34 13.69
CA GLN A 47 -1.18 29.98 12.74
C GLN A 47 -1.72 29.37 11.45
N TRP A 48 -3.05 29.27 11.28
CA TRP A 48 -3.66 28.84 10.02
C TRP A 48 -3.48 29.95 8.97
N GLY A 49 -2.40 29.80 8.19
CA GLY A 49 -1.95 30.79 7.22
C GLY A 49 -2.95 31.02 6.08
N ALA A 50 -2.69 32.07 5.31
CA ALA A 50 -3.38 32.27 4.04
C ALA A 50 -3.07 31.12 3.07
N GLU A 51 -3.91 30.93 2.05
CA GLU A 51 -3.66 29.99 0.96
C GLU A 51 -2.26 30.20 0.36
N GLY A 52 -1.59 29.11 -0.02
CA GLY A 52 -0.35 29.19 -0.79
C GLY A 52 -0.64 29.90 -2.12
N ASN A 53 0.13 30.96 -2.42
CA ASN A 53 -0.05 31.79 -3.62
C ASN A 53 0.86 31.36 -4.78
N GLU A 54 1.35 30.12 -4.78
CA GLU A 54 2.56 29.81 -5.56
C GLU A 54 2.29 29.43 -7.02
N ALA A 55 2.90 30.22 -7.90
CA ALA A 55 3.08 29.98 -9.32
C ALA A 55 4.03 28.79 -9.62
N ASP A 56 4.58 28.13 -8.59
CA ASP A 56 5.59 27.07 -8.69
C ASP A 56 4.98 25.65 -8.63
N THR A 57 3.65 25.55 -8.57
CA THR A 57 2.93 24.32 -8.91
C THR A 57 2.54 24.39 -10.37
N GLU A 58 2.93 23.40 -11.19
CA GLU A 58 2.50 23.27 -12.60
C GLU A 58 0.99 22.94 -12.72
N ALA A 59 0.15 23.74 -12.06
CA ALA A 59 -1.30 23.80 -12.18
C ALA A 59 -1.66 25.18 -12.75
N GLY A 60 -0.99 25.59 -13.84
CA GLY A 60 -1.18 26.88 -14.52
C GLY A 60 -2.52 27.04 -15.24
N SER A 61 -3.56 26.29 -14.88
CA SER A 61 -4.92 26.53 -15.33
C SER A 61 -5.81 26.75 -14.12
N PRO A 62 -6.38 27.96 -13.94
CA PRO A 62 -7.35 28.18 -12.89
C PRO A 62 -8.51 27.20 -13.08
N PRO A 63 -9.03 26.58 -12.01
CA PRO A 63 -10.20 25.72 -12.13
C PRO A 63 -11.36 26.52 -12.76
N PRO A 64 -12.17 25.89 -13.63
CA PRO A 64 -13.32 26.56 -14.25
C PRO A 64 -14.26 27.13 -13.16
N PRO A 65 -15.07 28.15 -13.47
CA PRO A 65 -15.87 28.88 -12.49
C PRO A 65 -17.03 28.02 -11.98
N ALA A 66 -16.74 27.09 -11.09
CA ALA A 66 -17.71 26.38 -10.28
C ALA A 66 -17.51 26.86 -8.84
N ARG A 67 -18.39 27.78 -8.41
CA ARG A 67 -18.61 28.20 -7.02
C ARG A 67 -17.30 28.39 -6.23
N GLY A 68 -16.66 29.55 -6.39
CA GLY A 68 -15.36 29.87 -5.81
C GLY A 68 -15.17 29.38 -4.37
N TRP A 69 -14.11 28.61 -4.16
CA TRP A 69 -13.74 28.08 -2.86
C TRP A 69 -13.50 29.23 -1.87
N GLY A 70 -13.98 29.10 -0.64
CA GLY A 70 -13.64 30.05 0.42
C GLY A 70 -12.13 30.11 0.64
N LYS A 71 -11.62 31.27 1.07
CA LYS A 71 -10.19 31.46 1.40
C LYS A 71 -9.83 30.65 2.67
N GLY A 72 -8.75 29.88 2.62
CA GLY A 72 -8.25 29.03 3.71
C GLY A 72 -9.04 27.74 3.92
N ARG A 73 -9.59 27.13 2.85
CA ARG A 73 -10.63 26.08 2.93
C ARG A 73 -10.27 24.82 2.14
N LEU A 74 -10.86 23.71 2.55
CA LEU A 74 -10.84 22.40 1.90
C LEU A 74 -10.93 22.53 0.37
N LYS A 75 -9.92 22.02 -0.37
CA LYS A 75 -9.65 21.95 -1.84
C LYS A 75 -10.49 21.02 -2.71
N ALA A 76 -10.85 19.91 -2.13
CA ALA A 76 -11.45 18.78 -2.80
C ALA A 76 -11.69 17.75 -1.73
N VAL A 77 -12.70 16.93 -1.96
CA VAL A 77 -12.93 15.71 -1.18
C VAL A 77 -13.02 14.57 -2.17
N TRP A 78 -12.41 13.47 -1.79
CA TRP A 78 -12.57 12.21 -2.46
C TRP A 78 -12.51 11.10 -1.42
N THR A 79 -13.13 10.00 -1.76
CA THR A 79 -13.08 8.75 -1.02
C THR A 79 -12.16 7.77 -1.74
N GLY A 80 -11.90 6.65 -1.10
CA GLY A 80 -11.08 5.59 -1.68
C GLY A 80 -11.11 4.34 -0.84
N ILE A 81 -10.84 3.22 -1.49
CA ILE A 81 -10.81 1.89 -0.87
C ILE A 81 -9.40 1.59 -0.38
N ILE A 82 -9.31 1.00 0.82
CA ILE A 82 -8.05 0.61 1.44
C ILE A 82 -7.96 -0.91 1.57
N GLY A 83 -6.82 -1.47 1.14
CA GLY A 83 -6.49 -2.87 1.41
C GLY A 83 -5.86 -3.00 2.79
N MET A 84 -6.58 -3.61 3.72
CA MET A 84 -6.15 -3.80 5.11
C MET A 84 -5.85 -5.27 5.40
N SER A 85 -4.78 -5.53 6.14
CA SER A 85 -4.50 -6.85 6.69
C SER A 85 -5.13 -7.03 8.07
N ALA A 86 -5.50 -8.25 8.42
CA ALA A 86 -6.14 -8.55 9.71
C ALA A 86 -5.24 -8.29 10.93
N ASP A 87 -3.91 -8.22 10.75
CA ASP A 87 -2.94 -7.90 11.81
C ASP A 87 -2.28 -6.53 11.61
N PHE A 88 -2.84 -5.68 10.75
CA PHE A 88 -2.35 -4.34 10.39
C PHE A 88 -0.91 -4.28 9.86
N GLN A 89 -0.28 -5.42 9.53
CA GLN A 89 1.03 -5.48 8.90
C GLN A 89 0.92 -5.87 7.41
N PRO A 90 1.74 -5.33 6.49
CA PRO A 90 1.73 -5.74 5.08
C PRO A 90 1.92 -7.24 4.87
N TRP A 91 1.32 -7.82 3.84
CA TRP A 91 1.58 -9.19 3.38
C TRP A 91 2.50 -9.16 2.17
N VAL A 92 3.73 -9.65 2.34
CA VAL A 92 4.75 -9.65 1.28
C VAL A 92 5.41 -11.02 1.19
N GLY A 93 5.50 -11.58 -0.02
CA GLY A 93 6.25 -12.81 -0.29
C GLY A 93 5.47 -13.84 -1.10
N ARG A 94 6.01 -15.07 -1.17
CA ARG A 94 5.35 -16.20 -1.85
C ARG A 94 4.16 -16.66 -1.01
N VAL A 95 2.98 -16.71 -1.62
CA VAL A 95 1.77 -17.17 -0.93
C VAL A 95 1.89 -18.67 -0.66
N PRO A 96 1.76 -19.13 0.61
CA PRO A 96 1.77 -20.56 0.91
C PRO A 96 0.62 -21.28 0.22
N LYS A 97 0.88 -22.47 -0.33
CA LYS A 97 -0.13 -23.26 -1.06
C LYS A 97 -1.40 -23.52 -0.23
N VAL A 98 -1.25 -23.78 1.07
CA VAL A 98 -2.38 -24.00 1.97
C VAL A 98 -3.25 -22.76 2.16
N VAL A 99 -2.69 -21.57 1.93
CA VAL A 99 -3.40 -20.29 2.05
C VAL A 99 -4.18 -20.00 0.77
N SER A 100 -3.57 -20.20 -0.40
CA SER A 100 -4.26 -19.93 -1.67
C SER A 100 -5.28 -21.00 -2.04
N GLY A 101 -5.07 -22.26 -1.63
CA GLY A 101 -5.86 -23.42 -2.07
C GLY A 101 -5.78 -23.71 -3.57
N ARG A 102 -4.99 -22.93 -4.32
CA ARG A 102 -4.86 -23.00 -5.78
C ARG A 102 -3.81 -24.03 -6.17
N LYS A 103 -4.01 -24.65 -7.34
CA LYS A 103 -2.99 -25.52 -7.95
C LYS A 103 -1.78 -24.67 -8.33
N GLU A 104 -0.60 -25.05 -7.85
CA GLU A 104 0.64 -24.38 -8.24
C GLU A 104 0.97 -24.65 -9.72
N PRO A 105 1.63 -23.71 -10.41
CA PRO A 105 2.09 -23.93 -11.77
C PRO A 105 3.07 -25.10 -11.85
N ASP A 106 3.10 -25.79 -12.99
CA ASP A 106 4.04 -26.89 -13.20
C ASP A 106 5.48 -26.37 -13.22
N LEU A 107 6.33 -26.95 -12.35
CA LEU A 107 7.76 -26.64 -12.25
C LEU A 107 8.54 -26.96 -13.52
N SER A 108 7.99 -27.80 -14.41
CA SER A 108 8.56 -28.05 -15.74
C SER A 108 8.65 -26.77 -16.59
N LEU A 109 7.77 -25.79 -16.36
CA LEU A 109 7.77 -24.47 -17.01
C LEU A 109 8.85 -23.53 -16.45
N ALA A 110 9.40 -23.81 -15.26
CA ALA A 110 10.49 -23.04 -14.65
C ALA A 110 11.84 -23.29 -15.33
N VAL A 111 11.97 -24.43 -16.02
CA VAL A 111 13.17 -24.77 -16.77
C VAL A 111 13.08 -24.09 -18.13
N VAL A 112 13.51 -22.83 -18.21
CA VAL A 112 13.78 -22.20 -19.50
C VAL A 112 14.97 -22.91 -20.15
N LYS A 113 14.71 -24.02 -20.86
CA LYS A 113 15.64 -24.60 -21.84
C LYS A 113 15.78 -23.59 -22.98
N GLY A 114 16.66 -22.58 -22.83
CA GLY A 114 16.80 -21.58 -23.89
C GLY A 114 17.59 -20.31 -23.60
N LEU A 115 18.14 -20.09 -22.40
CA LEU A 115 19.08 -18.98 -22.18
C LEU A 115 20.54 -19.34 -22.50
N ALA A 116 20.81 -20.55 -22.97
CA ALA A 116 22.07 -20.90 -23.62
C ALA A 116 22.00 -20.50 -25.11
N GLY A 117 21.82 -19.21 -25.38
CA GLY A 117 21.93 -18.63 -26.71
C GLY A 117 23.37 -18.21 -26.97
N GLY A 118 24.09 -18.93 -27.82
CA GLY A 118 25.40 -18.49 -28.30
C GLY A 118 25.28 -17.16 -29.04
N GLY A 119 26.02 -16.13 -28.60
CA GLY A 119 26.29 -14.96 -29.43
C GLY A 119 26.33 -13.60 -28.71
N LYS A 120 27.56 -13.08 -28.57
CA LYS A 120 27.98 -11.66 -28.50
C LYS A 120 27.50 -10.82 -27.30
N LYS A 121 28.39 -10.73 -26.31
CA LYS A 121 28.67 -9.62 -25.37
C LYS A 121 27.57 -8.54 -25.30
N GLY A 122 26.61 -8.73 -24.40
CA GLY A 122 25.66 -7.67 -24.04
C GLY A 122 24.44 -8.08 -23.21
N VAL A 123 24.07 -9.37 -23.21
CA VAL A 123 22.78 -9.84 -22.64
C VAL A 123 22.97 -10.82 -21.46
N ASP A 124 24.22 -11.13 -21.08
CA ASP A 124 24.56 -12.26 -20.19
C ASP A 124 24.37 -12.00 -18.68
N SER A 125 23.99 -10.81 -18.24
CA SER A 125 23.85 -10.53 -16.80
C SER A 125 22.61 -11.18 -16.16
N PHE A 126 21.54 -11.38 -16.94
CA PHE A 126 20.29 -11.98 -16.43
C PHE A 126 20.28 -13.51 -16.48
N ALA A 127 21.11 -14.13 -17.33
CA ALA A 127 21.16 -15.59 -17.50
C ALA A 127 21.85 -16.33 -16.34
N LYS A 128 22.55 -15.62 -15.44
CA LYS A 128 23.27 -16.22 -14.30
C LYS A 128 22.41 -16.48 -13.07
N HIS A 129 21.20 -15.92 -12.99
CA HIS A 129 20.36 -16.02 -11.79
C HIS A 129 19.26 -17.07 -11.99
N ARG A 130 19.28 -18.13 -11.18
CA ARG A 130 18.15 -19.06 -11.09
C ARG A 130 16.97 -18.30 -10.48
N LEU A 131 15.94 -18.07 -11.28
CA LEU A 131 14.67 -17.52 -10.79
C LEU A 131 14.06 -18.44 -9.72
N ALA A 132 13.25 -17.87 -8.84
CA ALA A 132 12.44 -18.66 -7.93
C ALA A 132 11.45 -19.55 -8.71
N PRO A 133 11.05 -20.71 -8.14
CA PRO A 133 10.01 -21.53 -8.74
C PRO A 133 8.73 -20.72 -9.01
N PRO A 134 8.04 -20.97 -10.14
CA PRO A 134 6.73 -20.40 -10.42
C PRO A 134 5.78 -20.59 -9.24
N GLY A 135 4.96 -19.58 -8.99
CA GLY A 135 4.08 -19.57 -7.85
C GLY A 135 3.33 -18.26 -7.75
N GLU A 136 2.50 -18.19 -6.73
CA GLU A 136 1.75 -17.00 -6.41
C GLU A 136 2.50 -16.14 -5.41
N TRP A 137 2.46 -14.82 -5.61
CA TRP A 137 3.18 -13.83 -4.85
C TRP A 137 2.23 -12.71 -4.44
N ILE A 138 2.42 -12.16 -3.25
CA ILE A 138 1.61 -11.07 -2.71
C ILE A 138 2.50 -9.93 -2.24
N SER A 139 2.02 -8.70 -2.42
CA SER A 139 2.53 -7.47 -1.83
C SER A 139 1.34 -6.53 -1.67
N ALA A 140 0.57 -6.72 -0.59
CA ALA A 140 -0.73 -6.08 -0.38
C ALA A 140 -1.05 -5.93 1.12
N GLY A 141 -2.22 -5.38 1.44
CA GLY A 141 -2.68 -5.23 2.82
C GLY A 141 -1.86 -4.20 3.60
N PHE A 142 -1.50 -3.08 2.96
CA PHE A 142 -0.64 -2.07 3.56
C PHE A 142 -1.31 -1.23 4.64
N THR A 143 -2.62 -1.38 4.87
CA THR A 143 -3.28 -0.78 6.05
C THR A 143 -3.12 0.75 6.10
N GLY A 144 -3.13 1.40 4.94
CA GLY A 144 -2.98 2.86 4.84
C GLY A 144 -1.55 3.37 4.86
N GLU A 145 -0.58 2.51 5.19
CA GLU A 145 0.86 2.82 5.17
C GLU A 145 1.53 2.49 3.82
N GLY A 146 0.74 2.47 2.74
CA GLY A 146 1.21 2.11 1.40
C GLY A 146 2.30 3.03 0.87
N MET A 147 2.23 4.34 1.18
CA MET A 147 3.24 5.32 0.76
C MET A 147 4.63 5.00 1.33
N VAL A 148 4.68 4.48 2.55
CA VAL A 148 5.93 4.16 3.25
C VAL A 148 6.42 2.76 2.88
N HIS A 149 5.51 1.80 2.79
CA HIS A 149 5.88 0.39 2.69
C HIS A 149 5.86 -0.20 1.28
N ALA A 150 5.01 0.30 0.37
CA ALA A 150 4.77 -0.38 -0.90
C ALA A 150 6.01 -0.43 -1.80
N TRP A 151 6.77 0.65 -1.85
CA TRP A 151 7.96 0.74 -2.72
C TRP A 151 9.02 -0.32 -2.37
N LEU A 152 9.48 -0.34 -1.12
CA LEU A 152 10.50 -1.29 -0.69
C LEU A 152 9.96 -2.72 -0.59
N SER A 153 8.67 -2.90 -0.28
CA SER A 153 8.02 -4.22 -0.32
C SER A 153 8.02 -4.80 -1.74
N GLY A 154 7.70 -3.96 -2.75
CA GLY A 154 7.76 -4.35 -4.15
C GLY A 154 9.18 -4.71 -4.60
N LYS A 155 10.18 -3.90 -4.22
CA LYS A 155 11.60 -4.18 -4.49
C LYS A 155 12.03 -5.52 -3.87
N ALA A 156 11.69 -5.75 -2.60
CA ALA A 156 11.99 -7.00 -1.91
C ALA A 156 11.29 -8.21 -2.56
N LEU A 157 10.02 -8.08 -2.93
CA LEU A 157 9.29 -9.15 -3.62
C LEU A 157 9.93 -9.50 -4.97
N ALA A 158 10.30 -8.49 -5.76
CA ALA A 158 10.97 -8.70 -7.04
C ALA A 158 12.27 -9.48 -6.88
N ARG A 159 13.06 -9.16 -5.85
CA ARG A 159 14.28 -9.92 -5.52
C ARG A 159 13.99 -11.37 -5.13
N MET A 160 12.93 -11.62 -4.37
CA MET A 160 12.50 -13.00 -4.06
C MET A 160 12.14 -13.77 -5.33
N VAL A 161 11.41 -13.15 -6.27
CA VAL A 161 11.07 -13.74 -7.58
C VAL A 161 12.33 -14.02 -8.41
N LEU A 162 13.33 -13.14 -8.36
CA LEU A 162 14.63 -13.31 -9.01
C LEU A 162 15.52 -14.38 -8.34
N GLY A 163 15.06 -15.04 -7.27
CA GLY A 163 15.85 -16.04 -6.53
C GLY A 163 16.94 -15.43 -5.65
N GLN A 164 16.84 -14.15 -5.32
CA GLN A 164 17.81 -13.38 -4.53
C GLN A 164 17.18 -12.80 -3.25
N PRO A 165 16.62 -13.62 -2.34
CA PRO A 165 15.80 -13.13 -1.23
C PRO A 165 16.59 -12.33 -0.17
N SER A 166 17.91 -12.40 -0.17
CA SER A 166 18.75 -11.61 0.72
C SER A 166 18.86 -10.16 0.25
N ALA A 167 18.90 -9.25 1.22
CA ALA A 167 19.30 -7.87 0.96
C ALA A 167 20.71 -7.86 0.34
N ASP A 168 20.88 -7.00 -0.65
CA ASP A 168 22.15 -6.67 -1.26
C ASP A 168 22.52 -5.23 -0.88
N PRO A 169 23.39 -5.03 0.12
CA PRO A 169 23.80 -3.70 0.55
C PRO A 169 24.42 -2.86 -0.57
N GLU A 170 25.10 -3.49 -1.53
CA GLU A 170 25.76 -2.80 -2.65
C GLU A 170 24.74 -2.25 -3.66
N ALA A 171 23.57 -2.90 -3.77
CA ALA A 171 22.44 -2.45 -4.58
C ALA A 171 21.48 -1.49 -3.83
N GLY A 172 21.86 -1.08 -2.61
CA GLY A 172 21.03 -0.26 -1.73
C GLY A 172 19.73 -0.97 -1.32
N ASP A 173 19.76 -2.29 -1.20
CA ASP A 173 18.62 -3.09 -0.76
C ASP A 173 18.57 -3.23 0.76
N ILE A 174 17.36 -3.13 1.29
CA ILE A 174 17.08 -3.34 2.71
C ILE A 174 16.33 -4.66 2.85
N ALA A 175 16.68 -5.43 3.89
CA ALA A 175 15.99 -6.68 4.18
C ALA A 175 14.52 -6.41 4.52
N LEU A 176 13.62 -7.18 3.94
CA LEU A 176 12.21 -7.10 4.29
C LEU A 176 12.04 -7.45 5.78
N PRO A 177 11.31 -6.63 6.56
CA PRO A 177 11.03 -6.95 7.95
C PRO A 177 10.32 -8.30 8.07
N ALA A 178 10.80 -9.15 8.99
CA ALA A 178 10.23 -10.47 9.21
C ALA A 178 8.70 -10.46 9.47
N PRO A 179 8.12 -9.46 10.16
CA PRO A 179 6.66 -9.37 10.33
C PRO A 179 5.88 -9.24 9.02
N PHE A 180 6.48 -8.68 7.95
CA PHE A 180 5.78 -8.46 6.68
C PHE A 180 5.70 -9.75 5.84
N LEU A 181 6.51 -10.76 6.15
CA LEU A 181 6.50 -12.03 5.43
C LEU A 181 5.17 -12.74 5.61
N ILE A 182 4.53 -13.08 4.48
CA ILE A 182 3.39 -14.00 4.50
C ILE A 182 3.87 -15.42 4.84
N THR A 183 3.32 -16.00 5.90
CA THR A 183 3.60 -17.38 6.31
C THR A 183 2.30 -18.04 6.77
N GLU A 184 2.23 -19.36 6.70
CA GLU A 184 1.05 -20.10 7.20
C GLU A 184 0.78 -19.81 8.67
N LYS A 185 1.84 -19.70 9.48
CA LYS A 185 1.75 -19.36 10.90
C LYS A 185 1.14 -17.97 11.11
N ARG A 186 1.60 -16.98 10.33
CA ARG A 186 1.10 -15.60 10.44
C ARG A 186 -0.36 -15.52 9.97
N VAL A 187 -0.70 -16.14 8.84
CA VAL A 187 -2.09 -16.16 8.34
C VAL A 187 -3.05 -16.80 9.35
N LYS A 188 -2.65 -17.88 10.03
CA LYS A 188 -3.47 -18.51 11.08
C LYS A 188 -3.65 -17.65 12.33
N ARG A 189 -2.69 -16.77 12.64
CA ARG A 189 -2.73 -15.88 13.81
C ARG A 189 -3.39 -14.54 13.50
N ALA A 190 -3.38 -14.11 12.23
CA ALA A 190 -3.92 -12.82 11.85
C ALA A 190 -5.44 -12.86 11.99
N ASN A 191 -5.95 -12.23 13.04
CA ASN A 191 -7.36 -12.14 13.36
C ASN A 191 -7.68 -10.67 13.70
N ILE A 192 -8.69 -10.12 13.00
CA ILE A 192 -9.05 -8.70 13.14
C ILE A 192 -9.66 -8.39 14.51
N GLU A 193 -10.47 -9.29 15.08
CA GLU A 193 -11.08 -9.13 16.40
C GLU A 193 -10.01 -9.10 17.50
N GLU A 194 -9.07 -10.04 17.49
CA GLU A 194 -7.94 -10.08 18.44
C GLU A 194 -7.06 -8.84 18.31
N THR A 195 -6.87 -8.35 17.08
CA THR A 195 -6.01 -7.21 16.83
C THR A 195 -6.69 -5.90 17.26
N LEU A 196 -7.99 -5.73 16.99
CA LEU A 196 -8.77 -4.59 17.50
C LEU A 196 -8.83 -4.61 19.03
N ALA A 197 -9.04 -5.76 19.66
CA ALA A 197 -9.04 -5.91 21.11
C ALA A 197 -7.70 -5.53 21.76
N SER A 198 -6.59 -5.57 21.03
CA SER A 198 -5.27 -5.15 21.55
C SER A 198 -5.08 -3.63 21.65
N PHE A 199 -5.97 -2.85 21.03
CA PHE A 199 -5.95 -1.38 21.07
C PHE A 199 -6.95 -0.78 22.07
N ALA A 200 -7.81 -1.61 22.67
CA ALA A 200 -8.79 -1.24 23.70
C ALA A 200 -8.18 -1.33 25.11
#